data_AF-A0A540VPZ4-F1
#
_entry.id   AF-A0A540VPZ4-F1
#
_cell.length_a   1.000
_cell.length_b   1.000
_cell.length_c   1.000
_cell.angle_alpha   90.00
_cell.angle_beta   90.00
_cell.angle_gamma   90.00
#
_symmetry.space_group_name_H-M   'P 1'
#
loop_
_entity.id
_entity.type
_entity.pdbx_description
1 polymer ?
#
loop_
_entity_poly.entity_id
_entity_poly.type
_entity_poly.pdbx_seq_one_letter_code
_entity_poly.pdbx_strand_id
1 'polypeptide(L)'
;MLLMLAEYLAGFYTAFNVFQYLTFRAILGTLTALGIGLMVGPWLIRRLERSQVGQQIREDGPVSHYSKAGTPTMGGSLMLVGIAVATLLWGDLASRHVWVVLLTTLAFGAIGG
;
A
#
# COMPACT_ATOMS: atom_id res chain seq x y z
N MET A 1 -13.79 -5.30 -4.50
CA MET A 1 -14.39 -6.62 -4.19
C MET A 1 -15.31 -6.55 -3.00
N LEU A 2 -14.87 -6.06 -1.83
CA LEU A 2 -15.75 -5.89 -0.66
C LEU A 2 -16.83 -4.85 -0.89
N LEU A 3 -16.53 -3.78 -1.65
CA LEU A 3 -17.55 -2.82 -2.08
C LEU A 3 -18.71 -3.50 -2.83
N MET A 4 -18.39 -4.33 -3.82
CA MET A 4 -19.40 -5.01 -4.64
C MET A 4 -20.27 -5.97 -3.80
N LEU A 5 -19.65 -6.64 -2.81
CA LEU A 5 -20.37 -7.45 -1.86
C LEU A 5 -21.29 -6.61 -0.96
N ALA A 6 -20.81 -5.46 -0.48
CA ALA A 6 -21.60 -4.55 0.35
C ALA A 6 -22.78 -3.96 -0.44
N GLU A 7 -22.60 -3.63 -1.72
CA GLU A 7 -23.68 -3.18 -2.61
C GLU A 7 -24.75 -4.27 -2.81
N TYR A 8 -24.34 -5.53 -3.00
CA TYR A 8 -25.27 -6.65 -3.08
C TYR A 8 -26.06 -6.83 -1.76
N LEU A 9 -25.40 -6.72 -0.60
CA LEU A 9 -26.06 -6.82 0.71
C LEU A 9 -26.95 -5.61 1.02
N ALA A 10 -26.66 -4.44 0.47
CA ALA A 10 -27.49 -3.23 0.64
C ALA A 10 -28.90 -3.39 0.05
N GLY A 11 -29.08 -4.28 -0.93
CA GLY A 11 -30.39 -4.66 -1.45
C GLY A 11 -31.27 -5.39 -0.43
N PHE A 12 -30.66 -6.03 0.57
CA PHE A 12 -31.36 -6.77 1.63
C PHE A 12 -31.43 -5.98 2.95
N TYR A 13 -30.38 -5.23 3.27
CA TYR A 13 -30.25 -4.49 4.53
C TYR A 13 -29.75 -3.07 4.29
N THR A 14 -30.55 -2.07 4.66
CA THR A 14 -30.25 -0.64 4.45
C THR A 14 -28.96 -0.17 5.12
N ALA A 15 -28.50 -0.84 6.17
CA ALA A 15 -27.25 -0.54 6.88
C ALA A 15 -26.01 -0.58 5.96
N PHE A 16 -26.01 -1.40 4.91
CA PHE A 16 -24.86 -1.50 4.01
C PHE A 16 -24.73 -0.33 3.02
N ASN A 17 -25.73 0.57 2.93
CA ASN A 17 -25.60 1.80 2.14
C ASN A 17 -24.47 2.71 2.64
N VAL A 18 -24.03 2.55 3.89
CA VAL A 18 -22.88 3.29 4.44
C VAL A 18 -21.61 3.06 3.59
N PHE A 19 -21.47 1.89 2.98
CA PHE A 19 -20.34 1.56 2.10
C PHE A 19 -20.36 2.28 0.76
N GLN A 20 -21.46 2.93 0.36
CA GLN A 20 -21.52 3.71 -0.87
C GLN A 20 -20.94 5.13 -0.72
N TYR A 21 -20.83 5.65 0.52
CA TYR A 21 -20.22 6.96 0.75
C TYR A 21 -18.72 6.94 0.45
N LEU A 22 -18.29 7.85 -0.42
CA LEU A 22 -16.88 7.96 -0.83
C LEU A 22 -15.95 8.21 0.37
N THR A 23 -16.36 9.06 1.31
CA THR A 23 -15.59 9.39 2.51
C THR A 23 -15.37 8.17 3.41
N PHE A 24 -16.41 7.36 3.60
CA PHE A 24 -16.33 6.13 4.38
C PHE A 24 -15.38 5.12 3.73
N ARG A 25 -15.50 4.92 2.41
CA ARG A 25 -14.59 4.06 1.63
C ARG A 25 -13.15 4.55 1.69
N ALA A 26 -12.92 5.86 1.62
CA ALA A 26 -11.58 6.45 1.69
C ALA A 26 -10.93 6.23 3.08
N ILE A 27 -11.71 6.38 4.16
CA ILE A 27 -11.25 6.08 5.52
C ILE A 27 -10.89 4.59 5.64
N LEU A 28 -11.78 3.69 5.21
CA LEU A 28 -11.53 2.26 5.26
C LEU A 28 -10.31 1.85 4.42
N GLY A 29 -10.15 2.42 3.22
CA GLY A 29 -8.97 2.21 2.40
C GLY A 29 -7.68 2.64 3.10
N THR A 30 -7.68 3.83 3.70
CA THR A 30 -6.53 4.37 4.44
C THR A 30 -6.19 3.50 5.65
N LEU A 31 -7.20 3.12 6.45
CA LEU A 31 -7.01 2.27 7.62
C LEU A 31 -6.53 0.86 7.23
N THR A 32 -7.02 0.32 6.12
CA THR A 32 -6.58 -0.98 5.60
C THR A 32 -5.12 -0.92 5.18
N ALA A 33 -4.73 0.09 4.40
CA ALA A 33 -3.34 0.26 3.97
C ALA A 33 -2.39 0.48 5.16
N LEU A 34 -2.80 1.30 6.13
CA LEU A 34 -2.05 1.51 7.38
C LEU A 34 -1.91 0.21 8.18
N GLY A 35 -2.99 -0.54 8.35
CA GLY A 35 -2.98 -1.82 9.06
C GLY A 35 -2.01 -2.82 8.42
N ILE A 36 -2.05 -2.95 7.09
CA ILE A 36 -1.08 -3.77 6.33
C ILE A 36 0.35 -3.28 6.59
N GLY A 37 0.58 -1.96 6.52
CA GLY A 37 1.89 -1.37 6.77
C GLY A 37 2.44 -1.70 8.17
N LEU A 38 1.60 -1.59 9.21
CA LEU A 38 2.00 -1.85 10.59
C LEU A 38 2.21 -3.35 10.86
N MET A 39 1.39 -4.23 10.28
CA MET A 39 1.49 -5.67 10.50
C MET A 39 2.60 -6.32 9.67
N VAL A 40 2.72 -5.95 8.39
CA VAL A 40 3.67 -6.57 7.45
C VAL A 40 5.02 -5.85 7.46
N GLY A 41 5.05 -4.56 7.82
CA GLY A 41 6.25 -3.73 7.82
C GLY A 41 7.43 -4.33 8.59
N PRO A 42 7.27 -4.75 9.87
CA PRO A 42 8.37 -5.33 10.63
C PRO A 42 8.94 -6.61 10.00
N TRP A 43 8.08 -7.45 9.42
CA TRP A 43 8.51 -8.67 8.74
C TRP A 43 9.30 -8.35 7.47
N LEU A 44 8.79 -7.41 6.66
CA LEU A 44 9.42 -6.99 5.42
C LEU A 44 10.78 -6.31 5.67
N ILE A 45 10.87 -5.42 6.66
CA ILE A 45 12.13 -4.76 7.05
C ILE A 45 13.20 -5.81 7.39
N ARG A 46 12.88 -6.79 8.25
CA ARG A 46 13.81 -7.87 8.60
C ARG A 46 14.23 -8.72 7.40
N ARG A 47 13.33 -8.91 6.42
CA ARG A 47 13.63 -9.67 5.20
C ARG A 47 14.56 -8.89 4.27
N LEU A 48 14.36 -7.59 4.15
CA LEU A 48 15.17 -6.69 3.32
C LEU A 48 16.57 -6.47 3.91
N GLU A 49 16.66 -6.29 5.23
CA GLU A 49 17.92 -6.19 5.97
C GLU A 49 18.81 -7.42 5.71
N ARG A 50 18.22 -8.63 5.77
CA ARG A 50 18.92 -9.89 5.47
C ARG A 50 19.35 -10.03 4.01
N SER A 51 18.69 -9.32 3.10
CA SER A 51 19.00 -9.38 1.65
C SER A 51 20.10 -8.40 1.25
N GLN A 52 20.72 -7.69 2.21
CA GLN A 52 21.84 -6.77 2.01
C GLN A 52 21.60 -5.69 0.93
N VAL A 53 20.33 -5.35 0.66
CA VAL A 53 19.95 -4.16 -0.12
C VAL A 53 20.08 -2.93 0.79
N GLY A 54 21.28 -2.76 1.33
CA GLY A 54 21.69 -1.62 2.13
C GLY A 54 22.16 -0.51 1.21
N GLN A 55 21.79 0.72 1.53
CA GLN A 55 22.25 1.89 0.79
C GLN A 55 23.78 1.98 0.89
N GLN A 56 24.48 1.89 -0.25
CA GLN A 56 25.93 2.13 -0.30
C GLN A 56 26.19 3.58 0.09
N ILE A 57 26.87 3.80 1.21
CA ILE A 57 27.24 5.14 1.65
C ILE A 57 28.50 5.54 0.91
N ARG A 58 28.50 6.73 0.32
CA ARG A 58 29.72 7.31 -0.26
C ARG A 58 30.69 7.66 0.87
N GLU A 59 31.90 7.15 0.76
CA GLU A 59 33.01 7.35 1.71
C GLU A 59 33.34 8.84 1.93
N ASP A 60 33.04 9.69 0.93
CA ASP A 60 33.26 11.15 0.93
C ASP A 60 32.32 11.94 1.87
N GLY A 61 31.39 11.28 2.56
CA GLY A 61 30.32 11.90 3.35
C GLY A 61 30.71 12.26 4.80
N PRO A 62 29.99 13.21 5.45
CA PRO A 62 30.21 13.53 6.86
C PRO A 62 29.97 12.31 7.77
N VAL A 63 30.75 12.19 8.84
CA VAL A 63 30.71 11.03 9.78
C VAL A 63 29.30 10.75 10.34
N SER A 64 28.45 11.77 10.45
CA SER A 64 27.05 11.63 10.88
C SER A 64 26.18 10.81 9.92
N HIS A 65 26.52 10.73 8.64
CA HIS A 65 25.78 9.97 7.63
C HIS A 65 26.01 8.46 7.71
N TYR A 66 27.09 8.01 8.36
CA TYR A 66 27.35 6.58 8.60
C TYR A 66 26.32 5.94 9.54
N SER A 67 25.61 6.74 10.35
CA SER A 67 24.51 6.24 11.20
C SER A 67 23.30 5.71 10.42
N LYS A 68 23.17 6.06 9.13
CA LYS A 68 22.13 5.57 8.22
C LYS A 68 22.58 4.33 7.41
N ALA A 69 23.77 3.80 7.72
CA ALA A 69 24.26 2.57 7.11
C ALA A 69 23.32 1.41 7.41
N GLY A 70 22.85 0.72 6.38
CA GLY A 70 22.05 -0.49 6.55
C GLY A 70 20.53 -0.28 6.70
N THR A 71 20.01 0.96 6.68
CA THR A 71 18.56 1.14 6.53
C THR A 71 18.09 0.64 5.15
N PRO A 72 17.17 -0.34 5.07
CA PRO A 72 16.71 -0.88 3.80
C PRO A 72 15.88 0.16 3.04
N THR A 73 16.17 0.35 1.75
CA THR A 73 15.58 1.41 0.90
C THR A 73 14.24 1.02 0.23
N MET A 74 13.73 -0.17 0.50
CA MET A 74 12.57 -0.76 -0.21
C MET A 74 11.21 -0.48 0.45
N GLY A 75 11.06 0.61 1.22
CA GLY A 75 9.79 0.98 1.85
C GLY A 75 8.64 1.21 0.86
N GLY A 76 8.96 1.60 -0.39
CA GLY A 76 7.97 1.76 -1.46
C GLY A 76 7.22 0.47 -1.80
N SER A 77 7.87 -0.69 -1.70
CA SER A 77 7.21 -1.99 -1.96
C SER A 77 6.06 -2.27 -0.99
N LEU A 78 6.22 -1.91 0.30
CA LEU A 78 5.17 -2.03 1.31
C LEU A 78 3.99 -1.11 0.99
N MET A 79 4.28 0.11 0.55
CA MET A 79 3.23 1.06 0.14
C MET A 79 2.45 0.54 -1.07
N LEU A 80 3.13 0.00 -2.09
CA LEU A 80 2.48 -0.54 -3.28
C LEU A 80 1.54 -1.70 -2.94
N VAL A 81 1.97 -2.61 -2.05
CA VAL A 81 1.13 -3.71 -1.56
C VAL A 81 -0.09 -3.15 -0.82
N GLY A 82 0.11 -2.21 0.10
CA GLY A 82 -0.97 -1.59 0.86
C GLY A 82 -1.99 -0.87 -0.03
N ILE A 83 -1.52 -0.09 -1.00
CA ILE A 83 -2.36 0.60 -2.00
C ILE A 83 -3.14 -0.42 -2.82
N ALA A 84 -2.46 -1.42 -3.39
CA ALA A 84 -3.12 -2.41 -4.24
C ALA A 84 -4.23 -3.16 -3.50
N VAL A 85 -3.96 -3.64 -2.29
CA VAL A 85 -4.96 -4.35 -1.49
C VAL A 85 -6.12 -3.42 -1.11
N ALA A 86 -5.84 -2.20 -0.61
CA ALA A 86 -6.89 -1.25 -0.25
C ALA A 86 -7.78 -0.88 -1.45
N THR A 87 -7.19 -0.63 -2.61
CA THR A 87 -7.92 -0.33 -3.86
C THR A 87 -8.75 -1.52 -4.32
N LEU A 88 -8.22 -2.74 -4.27
CA LEU A 88 -8.98 -3.94 -4.67
C LEU A 88 -10.17 -4.23 -3.74
N LEU A 89 -10.05 -3.88 -2.46
CA LEU A 89 -11.14 -4.10 -1.48
C LEU A 89 -12.22 -3.03 -1.60
N TRP A 90 -11.86 -1.75 -1.54
CA TRP A 90 -12.76 -0.60 -1.37
C TRP A 90 -12.97 0.25 -2.63
N GLY A 91 -12.15 0.05 -3.65
CA GLY A 91 -12.26 0.73 -4.94
C GLY A 91 -13.44 0.22 -5.76
N ASP A 92 -13.93 1.09 -6.64
CA ASP A 92 -14.90 0.71 -7.66
C ASP A 92 -14.15 0.04 -8.82
N LEU A 93 -14.23 -1.29 -8.88
CA LEU A 93 -13.52 -2.10 -9.88
C LEU A 93 -14.20 -2.10 -11.25
N ALA A 94 -15.43 -1.57 -11.36
CA ALA A 94 -16.07 -1.33 -12.65
C ALA A 94 -15.50 -0.08 -13.34
N SER A 95 -14.91 0.84 -12.57
CA SER A 95 -14.30 2.05 -13.12
C SER A 95 -12.97 1.76 -13.81
N ARG A 96 -12.91 2.04 -15.11
CA ARG A 96 -11.67 1.97 -15.89
C ARG A 96 -10.54 2.86 -15.33
N HIS A 97 -10.90 3.97 -14.69
CA HIS A 97 -9.94 4.93 -14.13
C HIS A 97 -9.16 4.32 -12.97
N VAL A 98 -9.83 3.51 -12.14
CA VAL A 98 -9.19 2.81 -11.02
C VAL A 98 -8.13 1.84 -11.52
N TRP A 99 -8.43 1.09 -12.58
CA TRP A 99 -7.47 0.17 -13.19
C TRP A 99 -6.28 0.89 -13.83
N VAL A 100 -6.51 1.98 -14.57
CA VAL A 100 -5.41 2.75 -15.17
C VAL A 100 -4.47 3.27 -14.08
N VAL A 101 -4.99 3.88 -13.01
CA VAL A 101 -4.16 4.41 -11.91
C VAL A 101 -3.43 3.29 -11.18
N LEU A 102 -4.12 2.19 -10.86
CA LEU A 102 -3.53 1.05 -10.16
C LEU A 102 -2.41 0.41 -10.96
N LEU A 103 -2.64 0.10 -12.24
CA LEU A 103 -1.63 -0.52 -13.10
C LEU A 103 -0.44 0.41 -13.33
N THR A 104 -0.67 1.71 -13.55
CA THR A 104 0.43 2.66 -13.72
C THR A 104 1.27 2.76 -12.45
N THR A 105 0.61 2.85 -11.28
CA THR A 105 1.30 2.89 -9.98
C THR A 105 2.15 1.65 -9.74
N LEU A 106 1.60 0.46 -10.03
CA LEU A 106 2.33 -0.81 -9.91
C LEU A 106 3.47 -0.93 -10.92
N ALA A 107 3.27 -0.49 -12.17
CA ALA A 107 4.29 -0.54 -13.21
C ALA A 107 5.50 0.34 -12.86
N PHE A 108 5.28 1.60 -12.47
CA PHE A 108 6.35 2.47 -12.02
C PHE A 108 7.00 1.97 -10.72
N GLY A 109 6.20 1.38 -9.84
CA GLY A 109 6.69 0.69 -8.65
C GLY A 109 7.62 -0.47 -8.96
N ALA A 110 7.31 -1.27 -9.98
CA ALA A 110 8.14 -2.38 -10.43
C ALA A 110 9.43 -1.92 -11.13
N ILE A 111 9.41 -0.77 -11.81
CA ILE A 111 10.60 -0.18 -12.44
C ILE A 111 11.57 0.37 -11.39
N GLY A 112 11.06 0.97 -10.31
CA GLY A 112 11.87 1.57 -9.25
C GLY A 112 12.32 0.62 -8.15
N GLY A 113 11.80 -0.62 -8.13
CA GLY A 113 12.13 -1.66 -7.16
C GLY A 113 13.38 -2.47 -7.50
#